data_AF-A0A9W5Y9S7-F1
#
_entry.id   AF-A0A9W5Y9S7-F1
#
_cell.length_a   1.000
_cell.length_b   1.000
_cell.length_c   1.000
_cell.angle_alpha   90.00
_cell.angle_beta   90.00
_cell.angle_gamma   90.00
#
_symmetry.space_group_name_H-M   'P 1'
#
loop_
_entity.id
_entity.type
_entity.pdbx_description
1 polymer ?
#
loop_
_entity_poly.entity_id
_entity_poly.type
_entity_poly.pdbx_seq_one_letter_code
_entity_poly.pdbx_strand_id
1 'polypeptide(L)'
;MDWQNRMNQAMEYIENNLSNKIDYYLAAQFMNCSEWEFRRMFSFLVQIPLSEYIRRRRLTVAAMDIQNGEKIIDIALRYGYKSHAAFSRAFSHMHGIAPSLARDKGVTLNPFPRLNFKLVLMEGVAVKKDSNVRTNIIGSGEVGYAVSVKMDKTIVHKTNEFFWNFKGNNVIGTTALPLYGAFVSEEKCQLFGDVKGKKVLEICCGTGRSLQYIGERKASELWGIDISIEQIEKAKQHLASCDIAAKLICSPMEEECGIPQNYFDFVYSVYGIGWTTDLEGTFCRIASYLKKDGVFIFSWSHPIHKCVTSENDMLEFKKNYFDESWYSVSIDGGVLSLSDRKLSTYVNALAKVGFVIEQMIEQSDDEILKSNDSDFAQKAKMLPVTFVIKARKM
;
A
#
# COMPACT_ATOMS: atom_id res chain seq x y z
N MET A 1 34.33 -9.04 10.25
CA MET A 1 34.54 -7.74 10.92
C MET A 1 33.25 -7.40 11.64
N ASP A 2 33.27 -7.39 12.97
CA ASP A 2 32.05 -7.37 13.80
C ASP A 2 31.56 -5.94 14.09
N TRP A 3 31.24 -5.21 13.01
CA TRP A 3 30.76 -3.83 13.06
C TRP A 3 29.46 -3.72 13.87
N GLN A 4 28.58 -4.72 13.75
CA GLN A 4 27.30 -4.77 14.44
C GLN A 4 27.48 -4.76 15.96
N ASN A 5 28.29 -5.68 16.50
CA ASN A 5 28.45 -5.76 17.95
C ASN A 5 29.16 -4.52 18.50
N ARG A 6 30.13 -3.97 17.77
CA ARG A 6 30.80 -2.70 18.13
C ARG A 6 29.84 -1.52 18.17
N MET A 7 28.94 -1.41 17.19
CA MET A 7 27.93 -0.35 17.16
C MET A 7 26.97 -0.51 18.33
N ASN A 8 26.53 -1.73 18.62
CA ASN A 8 25.66 -2.01 19.76
C ASN A 8 26.35 -1.76 21.11
N GLN A 9 27.64 -2.03 21.25
CA GLN A 9 28.43 -1.67 22.42
C GLN A 9 28.51 -0.15 22.61
N ALA A 10 28.73 0.61 21.53
CA ALA A 10 28.70 2.08 21.59
C ALA A 10 27.32 2.60 22.04
N MET A 11 26.24 2.01 21.51
CA MET A 11 24.87 2.35 21.92
C MET A 11 24.58 1.98 23.37
N GLU A 12 25.06 0.83 23.82
CA GLU A 12 24.92 0.39 25.21
C GLU A 12 25.66 1.32 26.17
N TYR A 13 26.88 1.75 25.82
CA TYR A 13 27.58 2.80 26.58
C TYR A 13 26.74 4.08 26.68
N ILE A 14 26.16 4.55 25.56
CA ILE A 14 25.31 5.74 25.55
C ILE A 14 24.08 5.56 26.46
N GLU A 15 23.37 4.45 26.35
CA GLU A 15 22.17 4.15 27.15
C GLU A 15 22.49 4.06 28.66
N ASN A 16 23.61 3.44 29.02
CA ASN A 16 24.06 3.32 30.41
C ASN A 16 24.53 4.66 31.01
N ASN A 17 24.76 5.69 30.19
CA ASN A 17 25.23 7.00 30.61
C ASN A 17 24.21 8.12 30.38
N LEU A 18 22.93 7.82 30.14
CA LEU A 18 21.90 8.84 29.89
C LEU A 18 21.74 9.84 31.04
N SER A 19 21.93 9.41 32.29
CA SER A 19 21.88 10.26 33.49
C SER A 19 23.20 11.00 33.80
N ASN A 20 24.25 10.76 33.01
CA ASN A 20 25.59 11.31 33.22
C ASN A 20 26.06 12.10 31.98
N LYS A 21 27.25 12.71 32.08
CA LYS A 21 27.93 13.26 30.91
C LYS A 21 28.38 12.11 30.01
N ILE A 22 27.86 12.09 28.79
CA ILE A 22 28.25 11.10 27.77
C ILE A 22 29.50 11.62 27.07
N ASP A 23 30.54 10.81 27.02
CA ASP A 23 31.75 11.09 26.26
C ASP A 23 31.65 10.46 24.87
N TYR A 24 31.50 11.30 23.84
CA TYR A 24 31.39 10.82 22.46
C TYR A 24 32.69 10.25 21.93
N TYR A 25 33.84 10.62 22.49
CA TYR A 25 35.12 10.02 22.15
C TYR A 25 35.14 8.55 22.59
N LEU A 26 34.73 8.27 23.83
CA LEU A 26 34.63 6.89 24.34
C LEU A 26 33.62 6.06 23.54
N ALA A 27 32.46 6.63 23.20
CA ALA A 27 31.49 5.96 22.32
C ALA A 27 32.10 5.60 20.95
N ALA A 28 32.90 6.51 20.38
CA ALA A 28 33.58 6.29 19.10
C ALA A 28 34.72 5.27 19.17
N GLN A 29 35.35 5.08 20.34
CA GLN A 29 36.40 4.06 20.52
C GLN A 29 35.89 2.63 20.30
N PHE A 30 34.65 2.31 20.65
CA PHE A 30 34.06 0.99 20.35
C PHE A 30 34.07 0.71 18.83
N MET A 31 33.89 1.76 18.03
CA MET A 31 33.90 1.73 16.57
C MET A 31 35.28 1.91 15.94
N ASN A 32 36.34 2.07 16.76
CA ASN A 32 37.71 2.37 16.30
C ASN A 32 37.77 3.56 15.33
N CYS A 33 36.98 4.61 15.55
CA CYS A 33 36.89 5.76 14.66
C CYS A 33 36.92 7.08 15.45
N SER A 34 37.03 8.20 14.73
CA SER A 34 36.91 9.53 15.33
C SER A 34 35.48 9.81 15.79
N GLU A 35 35.32 10.74 16.75
CA GLU A 35 33.98 11.21 17.17
C GLU A 35 33.15 11.67 15.96
N TRP A 36 33.78 12.40 15.04
CA TRP A 36 33.09 12.94 13.87
C TRP A 36 32.56 11.83 12.96
N GLU A 37 33.37 10.80 12.70
CA GLU A 37 32.94 9.63 11.92
C GLU A 37 31.82 8.88 12.61
N PHE A 38 31.92 8.64 13.93
CA PHE A 38 30.88 7.96 14.70
C PHE A 38 29.54 8.69 14.61
N ARG A 39 29.55 10.01 14.85
CA ARG A 39 28.34 10.85 14.78
C ARG A 39 27.75 10.86 13.38
N ARG A 40 28.59 10.92 12.34
CA ARG A 40 28.17 10.88 10.94
C ARG A 40 27.57 9.53 10.58
N MET A 41 28.21 8.42 10.95
CA MET A 41 27.71 7.05 10.73
C MET A 41 26.36 6.85 11.43
N PHE A 42 26.26 7.21 12.70
CA PHE A 42 25.00 7.15 13.44
C PHE A 42 23.90 7.94 12.72
N SER A 43 24.17 9.19 12.37
CA SER A 43 23.17 10.07 11.74
C SER A 43 22.75 9.55 10.36
N PHE A 44 23.69 8.99 9.60
CA PHE A 44 23.40 8.35 8.32
C PHE A 44 22.51 7.12 8.47
N LEU A 45 22.69 6.30 9.50
CA LEU A 45 21.90 5.09 9.71
C LEU A 45 20.52 5.38 10.31
N VAL A 46 20.44 6.30 11.26
CA VAL A 46 19.24 6.55 12.07
C VAL A 46 18.41 7.73 11.53
N GLN A 47 18.96 8.50 10.59
CA GLN A 47 18.33 9.68 9.99
C GLN A 47 18.04 10.82 10.99
N ILE A 48 18.66 10.78 12.18
CA ILE A 48 18.66 11.86 13.16
C ILE A 48 20.06 12.04 13.76
N PRO A 49 20.44 13.25 14.20
CA PRO A 49 21.70 13.46 14.89
C PRO A 49 21.81 12.63 16.18
N LEU A 50 23.01 12.13 16.50
CA LEU A 50 23.26 11.40 17.75
C LEU A 50 22.84 12.19 19.00
N SER A 51 23.05 13.50 19.00
CA SER A 51 22.62 14.38 20.10
C SER A 51 21.10 14.41 20.27
N GLU A 52 20.37 14.32 19.16
CA GLU A 52 18.91 14.30 19.17
C GLU A 52 18.38 12.95 19.67
N TYR A 53 19.03 11.85 19.26
CA TYR A 53 18.77 10.53 19.83
C TYR A 53 18.89 10.53 21.36
N ILE A 54 20.04 10.97 21.88
CA ILE A 54 20.32 11.06 23.32
C ILE A 54 19.26 11.91 24.03
N ARG A 55 18.90 13.07 23.45
CA ARG A 55 17.88 13.94 24.01
C ARG A 55 16.53 13.24 24.14
N ARG A 56 16.07 12.54 23.10
CA ARG A 56 14.79 11.81 23.09
C ARG A 56 14.80 10.64 24.07
N ARG A 57 15.92 9.91 24.15
CA ARG A 57 16.10 8.82 25.13
C ARG A 57 16.07 9.34 26.56
N ARG A 58 16.78 10.42 26.87
CA ARG A 58 16.72 11.08 28.18
C ARG A 58 15.32 11.49 28.58
N LEU A 59 14.55 12.11 27.67
CA LEU A 59 13.16 12.50 27.95
C LEU A 59 12.25 11.28 28.16
N THR A 60 12.50 10.19 27.44
CA THR A 60 11.76 8.93 27.61
C THR A 60 11.99 8.33 28.99
N VAL A 61 13.24 8.23 29.44
CA VAL A 61 13.55 7.70 30.78
C VAL A 61 13.08 8.69 31.86
N ALA A 62 13.22 9.99 31.64
CA ALA A 62 12.69 11.01 32.54
C ALA A 62 11.17 10.88 32.75
N ALA A 63 10.41 10.50 31.73
CA ALA A 63 8.98 10.27 31.86
C ALA A 63 8.67 9.09 32.80
N MET A 64 9.49 8.03 32.76
CA MET A 64 9.39 6.89 33.67
C MET A 64 9.71 7.30 35.11
N ASP A 65 10.78 8.08 35.32
CA ASP A 65 11.15 8.61 36.64
C ASP A 65 10.04 9.51 37.21
N ILE A 66 9.38 10.31 36.38
CA ILE A 66 8.23 11.14 36.77
C ILE A 66 7.05 10.26 37.22
N GLN A 67 6.73 9.21 36.46
CA GLN A 67 5.67 8.26 36.80
C GLN A 67 5.96 7.49 38.09
N ASN A 68 7.24 7.25 38.39
CA ASN A 68 7.71 6.65 39.65
C ASN A 68 7.64 7.62 40.84
N GLY A 69 7.21 8.87 40.61
CA GLY A 69 6.93 9.82 41.67
C GLY A 69 8.07 10.80 41.96
N GLU A 70 9.21 10.71 41.25
CA GLU A 70 10.38 11.53 41.53
C GLU A 70 10.15 13.04 41.28
N LYS A 71 10.93 13.91 41.93
CA LYS A 71 10.79 15.36 41.79
C LYS A 71 11.29 15.82 40.41
N ILE A 72 10.44 16.55 39.68
CA ILE A 72 10.69 16.97 38.29
C ILE A 72 11.97 17.80 38.15
N ILE A 73 12.29 18.64 39.14
CA ILE A 73 13.53 19.43 39.13
C ILE A 73 14.79 18.55 39.23
N ASP A 74 14.75 17.50 40.05
CA ASP A 74 15.88 16.59 40.22
C ASP A 74 16.09 15.74 38.96
N ILE A 75 14.99 15.31 38.33
CA ILE A 75 14.99 14.62 37.04
C ILE A 75 15.57 15.53 35.94
N ALA A 76 15.15 16.79 35.88
CA ALA A 76 15.65 17.74 34.89
C ALA A 76 17.18 17.93 35.01
N LEU A 77 17.68 18.09 36.24
CA LEU A 77 19.12 18.21 36.51
C LEU A 77 19.87 16.94 36.15
N ARG A 78 19.35 15.76 36.54
CA ARG A 78 19.92 14.44 36.22
C ARG A 78 20.11 14.23 34.72
N TYR A 79 19.14 14.63 33.91
CA TYR A 79 19.23 14.48 32.45
C TYR A 79 19.87 15.68 31.74
N GLY A 80 20.59 16.53 32.47
CA GLY A 80 21.47 17.57 31.92
C GLY A 80 20.79 18.87 31.52
N TYR A 81 19.57 19.14 32.01
CA TYR A 81 18.90 20.41 31.80
C TYR A 81 19.26 21.40 32.91
N LYS A 82 19.68 22.60 32.52
CA LYS A 82 20.10 23.67 33.46
C LYS A 82 18.93 24.36 34.17
N SER A 83 17.69 24.15 33.71
CA SER A 83 16.51 24.75 34.32
C SER A 83 15.26 23.91 34.07
N HIS A 84 14.32 23.97 35.02
CA HIS A 84 13.01 23.36 34.90
C HIS A 84 12.28 23.81 33.63
N ALA A 85 12.34 25.10 33.29
CA ALA A 85 11.68 25.65 32.10
C ALA A 85 12.23 25.08 30.79
N ALA A 86 13.55 24.82 30.71
CA ALA A 86 14.15 24.19 29.52
C ALA A 86 13.71 22.73 29.39
N PHE A 87 13.71 21.99 30.51
CA PHE A 87 13.22 20.60 30.55
C PHE A 87 11.75 20.51 30.17
N SER A 88 10.87 21.30 30.79
CA SER A 88 9.44 21.26 30.55
C SER A 88 9.07 21.57 29.10
N ARG A 89 9.76 22.51 28.45
CA ARG A 89 9.58 22.78 27.02
C ARG A 89 9.98 21.58 26.16
N ALA A 90 11.16 21.01 26.42
CA ALA A 90 11.66 19.87 25.65
C ALA A 90 10.80 18.61 25.85
N PHE A 91 10.34 18.37 27.08
CA PHE A 91 9.44 17.28 27.44
C PHE A 91 8.09 17.42 26.77
N SER A 92 7.46 18.61 26.88
CA SER A 92 6.14 18.86 26.27
C SER A 92 6.19 18.79 24.75
N HIS A 93 7.28 19.26 24.14
CA HIS A 93 7.48 19.13 22.71
C HIS A 93 7.53 17.67 22.24
N MET A 94 8.07 16.76 23.05
CA MET A 94 8.17 15.34 22.70
C MET A 94 6.91 14.54 23.06
N HIS A 95 6.41 14.70 24.29
CA HIS A 95 5.32 13.89 24.82
C HIS A 95 3.93 14.53 24.63
N GLY A 96 3.85 15.77 24.14
CA GLY A 96 2.59 16.49 23.91
C GLY A 96 1.94 17.07 25.17
N ILE A 97 2.53 16.85 26.35
CA ILE A 97 1.97 17.22 27.65
C ILE A 97 3.03 17.79 28.58
N ALA A 98 2.59 18.54 29.60
CA ALA A 98 3.49 19.02 30.65
C ALA A 98 4.02 17.85 31.51
N PRO A 99 5.27 17.93 32.02
CA PRO A 99 5.84 16.92 32.92
C PRO A 99 4.98 16.60 34.14
N SER A 100 4.25 17.58 34.70
CA SER A 100 3.39 17.38 35.86
C SER A 100 2.21 16.43 35.56
N LEU A 101 1.68 16.48 34.33
CA LEU A 101 0.56 15.66 33.89
C LEU A 101 0.99 14.21 33.58
N ALA A 102 2.28 13.99 33.31
CA ALA A 102 2.80 12.66 33.01
C ALA A 102 2.73 11.68 34.21
N ARG A 103 2.40 12.15 35.42
CA ARG A 103 2.24 11.31 36.62
C ARG A 103 0.98 10.44 36.60
N ASP A 104 -0.04 10.84 35.86
CA ASP A 104 -1.35 10.20 35.95
C ASP A 104 -1.36 8.84 35.22
N LYS A 105 -1.83 7.79 35.91
CA LYS A 105 -1.96 6.43 35.36
C LYS A 105 -3.10 6.42 34.32
N GLY A 106 -2.77 6.61 33.05
CA GLY A 106 -3.73 6.68 31.94
C GLY A 106 -3.35 7.67 30.85
N VAL A 107 -2.29 8.44 31.05
CA VAL A 107 -1.81 9.41 30.08
C VAL A 107 -0.95 8.75 29.00
N THR A 108 -1.28 9.04 27.73
CA THR A 108 -0.49 8.58 26.59
C THR A 108 0.79 9.40 26.45
N LEU A 109 1.94 8.74 26.53
CA LEU A 109 3.25 9.31 26.29
C LEU A 109 3.79 8.82 24.94
N ASN A 110 4.64 9.64 24.31
CA ASN A 110 5.36 9.25 23.09
C ASN A 110 6.83 8.86 23.40
N PRO A 111 7.12 7.65 23.92
CA PRO A 111 8.49 7.23 24.20
C PRO A 111 9.28 7.06 22.90
N PHE A 112 10.57 7.40 22.94
CA PHE A 112 11.49 7.09 21.86
C PHE A 112 12.21 5.77 22.18
N PRO A 113 12.16 4.76 21.31
CA PRO A 113 12.70 3.45 21.60
C PRO A 113 14.23 3.45 21.69
N ARG A 114 14.79 2.54 22.50
CA ARG A 114 16.22 2.20 22.47
C ARG A 114 16.52 1.56 21.11
N LEU A 115 17.57 2.03 20.44
CA LEU A 115 17.97 1.47 19.16
C LEU A 115 18.96 0.32 19.34
N ASN A 116 18.78 -0.71 18.52
CA ASN A 116 19.73 -1.81 18.34
C ASN A 116 20.01 -1.95 16.85
N PHE A 117 21.27 -2.13 16.49
CA PHE A 117 21.72 -2.28 15.12
C PHE A 117 21.89 -3.76 14.81
N LYS A 118 21.27 -4.23 13.73
CA LYS A 118 21.46 -5.57 13.19
C LYS A 118 22.03 -5.43 11.78
N LEU A 119 23.27 -5.86 11.59
CA LEU A 119 23.87 -5.96 10.27
C LEU A 119 23.37 -7.28 9.67
N VAL A 120 22.34 -7.18 8.84
CA VAL A 120 21.99 -8.29 7.96
C VAL A 120 22.96 -8.19 6.79
N LEU A 121 24.00 -9.03 6.80
CA LEU A 121 24.73 -9.36 5.59
C LEU A 121 23.71 -10.04 4.68
N MET A 122 23.10 -9.24 3.81
CA MET A 122 22.48 -9.80 2.63
C MET A 122 23.64 -10.45 1.88
N GLU A 123 23.70 -11.78 1.89
CA GLU A 123 24.38 -12.47 0.81
C GLU A 123 23.69 -11.94 -0.44
N GLY A 124 24.32 -10.95 -1.06
CA GLY A 124 24.24 -10.81 -2.48
C GLY A 124 24.77 -12.13 -3.01
N VAL A 125 23.90 -13.14 -3.07
CA VAL A 125 23.84 -13.92 -4.29
C VAL A 125 23.61 -12.82 -5.32
N ALA A 126 24.70 -12.34 -5.90
CA ALA A 126 24.69 -11.99 -7.30
C ALA A 126 24.27 -13.30 -7.98
N VAL A 127 22.98 -13.61 -7.87
CA VAL A 127 22.31 -14.37 -8.89
C VAL A 127 22.69 -13.52 -10.08
N LYS A 128 23.42 -14.12 -11.02
CA LYS A 128 23.22 -13.72 -12.40
C LYS A 128 21.72 -13.89 -12.61
N LYS A 129 20.95 -12.87 -12.22
CA LYS A 129 19.54 -12.77 -12.53
C LYS A 129 19.64 -12.70 -14.02
N ASP A 130 19.32 -13.82 -14.65
CA ASP A 130 19.00 -13.82 -16.06
C ASP A 130 18.11 -12.58 -16.22
N SER A 131 18.53 -11.59 -17.00
CA SER A 131 17.90 -10.25 -16.99
C SER A 131 16.41 -10.32 -17.35
N ASN A 132 15.99 -11.49 -17.83
CA ASN A 132 14.65 -11.85 -18.20
C ASN A 132 13.80 -12.47 -17.07
N VAL A 133 14.32 -12.83 -15.89
CA VAL A 133 13.53 -13.47 -14.80
C VAL A 133 13.34 -12.53 -13.60
N ARG A 134 12.10 -12.44 -13.12
CA ARG A 134 11.64 -11.53 -12.07
C ARG A 134 10.91 -12.29 -10.98
N THR A 135 11.02 -11.79 -9.76
CA THR A 135 10.23 -12.26 -8.61
C THR A 135 8.76 -11.87 -8.80
N ASN A 136 7.86 -12.81 -8.59
CA ASN A 136 6.41 -12.57 -8.60
C ASN A 136 5.84 -12.76 -7.19
N ILE A 137 5.05 -11.79 -6.71
CA ILE A 137 4.49 -11.80 -5.36
C ILE A 137 2.97 -11.89 -5.45
N ILE A 138 2.41 -12.89 -4.78
CA ILE A 138 0.97 -13.12 -4.63
C ILE A 138 0.68 -13.35 -3.15
N GLY A 139 -0.25 -12.58 -2.57
CA GLY A 139 -0.53 -12.67 -1.13
C GLY A 139 0.67 -12.24 -0.29
N SER A 140 1.09 -13.07 0.66
CA SER A 140 2.22 -12.79 1.55
C SER A 140 3.60 -13.16 0.97
N GLY A 141 3.67 -14.03 -0.05
CA GLY A 141 4.91 -14.68 -0.47
C GLY A 141 5.23 -14.62 -1.97
N GLU A 142 6.39 -15.18 -2.32
CA GLU A 142 6.82 -15.35 -3.70
C GLU A 142 6.10 -16.54 -4.34
N VAL A 143 5.56 -16.37 -5.54
CA VAL A 143 4.82 -17.42 -6.26
C VAL A 143 5.20 -17.43 -7.73
N GLY A 144 5.79 -18.55 -8.17
CA GLY A 144 6.15 -18.79 -9.57
C GLY A 144 7.30 -17.90 -10.08
N TYR A 145 7.51 -17.93 -11.39
CA TYR A 145 8.52 -17.12 -12.07
C TYR A 145 7.83 -16.14 -13.02
N ALA A 146 8.20 -14.86 -12.92
CA ALA A 146 7.80 -13.86 -13.90
C ALA A 146 8.93 -13.68 -14.94
N VAL A 147 8.57 -13.57 -16.22
CA VAL A 147 9.53 -13.33 -17.30
C VAL A 147 9.29 -11.95 -17.88
N SER A 148 10.33 -11.11 -17.93
CA SER A 148 10.29 -9.81 -18.60
C SER A 148 9.98 -9.99 -20.08
N VAL A 149 9.00 -9.26 -20.60
CA VAL A 149 8.63 -9.30 -22.02
C VAL A 149 8.58 -7.90 -22.60
N LYS A 150 8.86 -7.77 -23.89
CA LYS A 150 8.58 -6.53 -24.61
C LYS A 150 7.07 -6.42 -24.80
N MET A 151 6.53 -5.23 -24.58
CA MET A 151 5.11 -5.01 -24.73
C MET A 151 4.67 -5.08 -26.19
N ASP A 152 3.73 -5.99 -26.48
CA ASP A 152 2.95 -6.05 -27.71
C ASP A 152 1.47 -6.19 -27.34
N LYS A 153 0.67 -5.19 -27.73
CA LYS A 153 -0.75 -5.10 -27.40
C LYS A 153 -1.53 -6.33 -27.84
N THR A 154 -1.32 -6.80 -29.07
CA THR A 154 -2.06 -7.93 -29.65
C THR A 154 -1.73 -9.23 -28.93
N ILE A 155 -0.45 -9.44 -28.59
CA ILE A 155 -0.02 -10.63 -27.85
C ILE A 155 -0.60 -10.60 -26.44
N VAL A 156 -0.50 -9.49 -25.72
CA VAL A 156 -1.02 -9.37 -24.35
C VAL A 156 -2.52 -9.59 -24.29
N HIS A 157 -3.28 -9.00 -25.23
CA HIS A 157 -4.72 -9.22 -25.34
C HIS A 157 -5.05 -10.69 -25.50
N LYS A 158 -4.43 -11.37 -26.48
CA LYS A 158 -4.65 -12.81 -26.71
C LYS A 158 -4.28 -13.67 -25.50
N THR A 159 -3.15 -13.37 -24.86
CA THR A 159 -2.70 -14.12 -23.67
C THR A 159 -3.69 -13.96 -22.52
N ASN A 160 -4.09 -12.73 -22.20
CA ASN A 160 -4.97 -12.47 -21.08
C ASN A 160 -6.41 -12.91 -21.36
N GLU A 161 -6.91 -12.73 -22.59
CA GLU A 161 -8.21 -13.27 -23.02
C GLU A 161 -8.26 -14.79 -22.84
N PHE A 162 -7.25 -15.50 -23.35
CA PHE A 162 -7.15 -16.96 -23.20
C PHE A 162 -7.12 -17.36 -21.72
N PHE A 163 -6.34 -16.66 -20.90
CA PHE A 163 -6.28 -16.90 -19.46
C PHE A 163 -7.65 -16.76 -18.80
N TRP A 164 -8.38 -15.68 -19.08
CA TRP A 164 -9.69 -15.42 -18.48
C TRP A 164 -10.81 -16.30 -19.06
N ASN A 165 -10.66 -16.82 -20.28
CA ASN A 165 -11.59 -17.80 -20.84
C ASN A 165 -11.56 -19.13 -20.07
N PHE A 166 -10.35 -19.64 -19.76
CA PHE A 166 -10.20 -21.04 -19.33
C PHE A 166 -9.73 -21.23 -17.89
N LYS A 167 -9.03 -20.26 -17.30
CA LYS A 167 -8.30 -20.44 -16.03
C LYS A 167 -8.61 -19.40 -14.97
N GLY A 168 -8.82 -18.14 -15.37
CA GLY A 168 -8.82 -16.99 -14.46
C GLY A 168 -9.60 -17.16 -13.16
N ASN A 169 -10.91 -17.44 -13.22
CA ASN A 169 -11.74 -17.56 -12.01
C ASN A 169 -11.33 -18.74 -11.12
N ASN A 170 -10.85 -19.85 -11.71
CA ASN A 170 -10.44 -21.04 -10.94
C ASN A 170 -9.10 -20.83 -10.23
N VAL A 171 -8.22 -20.02 -10.83
CA VAL A 171 -6.84 -19.82 -10.35
C VAL A 171 -6.72 -18.60 -9.44
N ILE A 172 -7.35 -17.48 -9.79
CA ILE A 172 -7.21 -16.19 -9.10
C ILE A 172 -8.49 -15.80 -8.34
N GLY A 173 -9.60 -16.49 -8.60
CA GLY A 173 -10.90 -16.19 -7.99
C GLY A 173 -11.60 -15.03 -8.68
N THR A 174 -12.54 -14.41 -7.96
CA THR A 174 -13.30 -13.25 -8.44
C THR A 174 -13.31 -12.19 -7.34
N THR A 175 -12.87 -10.98 -7.68
CA THR A 175 -13.00 -9.80 -6.81
C THR A 175 -14.12 -8.94 -7.39
N ALA A 176 -15.12 -8.64 -6.59
CA ALA A 176 -16.30 -7.90 -7.01
C ALA A 176 -16.92 -7.17 -5.81
N LEU A 177 -17.75 -6.16 -6.09
CA LEU A 177 -18.51 -5.46 -5.05
C LEU A 177 -19.35 -6.46 -4.21
N PRO A 178 -19.53 -6.22 -2.90
CA PRO A 178 -19.19 -5.00 -2.16
C PRO A 178 -17.71 -4.83 -1.82
N LEU A 179 -16.83 -5.77 -2.16
CA LEU A 179 -15.40 -5.63 -1.92
C LEU A 179 -14.71 -4.92 -3.08
N TYR A 180 -14.00 -3.85 -2.79
CA TYR A 180 -13.09 -3.23 -3.74
C TYR A 180 -11.79 -4.02 -3.91
N GLY A 181 -11.54 -5.01 -3.06
CA GLY A 181 -10.31 -5.76 -3.03
C GLY A 181 -10.14 -6.47 -1.70
N ALA A 182 -8.90 -6.82 -1.39
CA ALA A 182 -8.58 -7.38 -0.09
C ALA A 182 -8.82 -6.33 1.00
N PHE A 183 -9.75 -6.64 1.91
CA PHE A 183 -10.01 -5.85 3.11
C PHE A 183 -10.49 -4.41 2.86
N VAL A 184 -11.08 -4.07 1.71
CA VAL A 184 -11.71 -2.75 1.48
C VAL A 184 -13.11 -2.96 0.93
N SER A 185 -14.12 -2.34 1.54
CA SER A 185 -15.54 -2.55 1.21
C SER A 185 -16.28 -1.26 0.90
N GLU A 186 -17.24 -1.34 -0.01
CA GLU A 186 -18.16 -0.25 -0.33
C GLU A 186 -19.12 0.06 0.83
N GLU A 187 -19.47 -0.92 1.67
CA GLU A 187 -20.32 -0.68 2.83
C GLU A 187 -19.70 0.32 3.82
N LYS A 188 -18.36 0.29 3.95
CA LYS A 188 -17.60 1.23 4.78
C LYS A 188 -17.25 2.52 4.03
N CYS A 189 -16.83 2.43 2.77
CA CYS A 189 -16.34 3.58 2.03
C CYS A 189 -17.46 4.45 1.43
N GLN A 190 -18.59 3.84 1.08
CA GLN A 190 -19.78 4.49 0.49
C GLN A 190 -19.45 5.40 -0.71
N LEU A 191 -18.54 4.98 -1.58
CA LEU A 191 -18.01 5.80 -2.66
C LEU A 191 -19.07 6.09 -3.73
N PHE A 192 -20.00 5.17 -3.95
CA PHE A 192 -21.07 5.35 -4.93
C PHE A 192 -22.18 6.29 -4.43
N GLY A 193 -22.45 6.33 -3.13
CA GLY A 193 -23.63 7.01 -2.59
C GLY A 193 -24.94 6.40 -3.12
N ASP A 194 -25.92 7.23 -3.48
CA ASP A 194 -27.18 6.74 -4.08
C ASP A 194 -27.04 6.51 -5.59
N VAL A 195 -27.23 5.25 -6.01
CA VAL A 195 -27.18 4.82 -7.42
C VAL A 195 -28.58 4.60 -8.01
N LYS A 196 -29.65 4.86 -7.24
CA LYS A 196 -31.02 4.67 -7.72
C LYS A 196 -31.28 5.53 -8.96
N GLY A 197 -31.74 4.89 -10.04
CA GLY A 197 -32.05 5.57 -11.30
C GLY A 197 -30.83 6.05 -12.08
N LYS A 198 -29.62 5.65 -11.70
CA LYS A 198 -28.38 6.03 -12.39
C LYS A 198 -28.02 5.03 -13.48
N LYS A 199 -27.31 5.51 -14.50
CA LYS A 199 -26.73 4.67 -15.56
C LYS A 199 -25.28 4.38 -15.22
N VAL A 200 -24.93 3.11 -15.17
CA VAL A 200 -23.63 2.65 -14.66
C VAL A 200 -22.96 1.71 -15.66
N LEU A 201 -21.65 1.89 -15.85
CA LEU A 201 -20.79 1.02 -16.65
C LEU A 201 -19.68 0.41 -15.78
N GLU A 202 -19.52 -0.91 -15.83
CA GLU A 202 -18.38 -1.63 -15.26
C GLU A 202 -17.35 -1.98 -16.32
N ILE A 203 -16.09 -1.57 -16.11
CA ILE A 203 -14.93 -1.96 -16.90
C ILE A 203 -14.27 -3.19 -16.27
N CYS A 204 -14.07 -4.24 -17.06
CA CYS A 204 -13.67 -5.58 -16.63
C CYS A 204 -14.73 -6.23 -15.73
N CYS A 205 -15.94 -6.39 -16.24
CA CYS A 205 -17.08 -6.85 -15.45
C CYS A 205 -17.00 -8.32 -15.01
N GLY A 206 -16.08 -9.11 -15.58
CA GLY A 206 -15.93 -10.53 -15.26
C GLY A 206 -17.26 -11.27 -15.35
N THR A 207 -17.63 -12.00 -14.29
CA THR A 207 -18.89 -12.75 -14.20
C THR A 207 -20.11 -11.91 -13.81
N GLY A 208 -20.03 -10.58 -13.83
CA GLY A 208 -21.17 -9.69 -13.58
C GLY A 208 -21.58 -9.57 -12.11
N ARG A 209 -20.73 -9.98 -11.17
CA ARG A 209 -21.03 -9.94 -9.72
C ARG A 209 -21.19 -8.52 -9.18
N SER A 210 -20.34 -7.57 -9.61
CA SER A 210 -20.51 -6.18 -9.18
C SER A 210 -21.72 -5.53 -9.88
N LEU A 211 -22.00 -5.88 -11.14
CA LEU A 211 -23.24 -5.44 -11.82
C LEU A 211 -24.50 -5.88 -11.06
N GLN A 212 -24.53 -7.11 -10.54
CA GLN A 212 -25.61 -7.57 -9.66
C GLN A 212 -25.75 -6.64 -8.45
N TYR A 213 -24.65 -6.41 -7.72
CA TYR A 213 -24.64 -5.56 -6.52
C TYR A 213 -25.17 -4.14 -6.80
N ILE A 214 -24.78 -3.53 -7.92
CA ILE A 214 -25.28 -2.20 -8.32
C ILE A 214 -26.74 -2.26 -8.80
N GLY A 215 -27.14 -3.33 -9.49
CA GLY A 215 -28.52 -3.56 -9.94
C GLY A 215 -29.52 -3.70 -8.79
N GLU A 216 -29.16 -4.44 -7.74
CA GLU A 216 -29.94 -4.58 -6.51
C GLU A 216 -30.14 -3.24 -5.78
N ARG A 217 -29.18 -2.31 -5.95
CA ARG A 217 -29.27 -0.91 -5.49
C ARG A 217 -30.07 0.00 -6.44
N LYS A 218 -30.83 -0.58 -7.37
CA LYS A 218 -31.83 0.08 -8.24
C LYS A 218 -31.24 1.08 -9.24
N ALA A 219 -30.03 0.82 -9.74
CA ALA A 219 -29.53 1.50 -10.94
C ALA A 219 -30.51 1.26 -12.12
N SER A 220 -30.73 2.29 -12.96
CA SER A 220 -31.71 2.19 -14.05
C SER A 220 -31.18 1.43 -15.26
N GLU A 221 -29.88 1.46 -15.49
CA GLU A 221 -29.25 0.84 -16.65
C GLU A 221 -27.83 0.40 -16.30
N LEU A 222 -27.52 -0.85 -16.63
CA LEU A 222 -26.23 -1.49 -16.36
C LEU A 222 -25.55 -1.85 -17.67
N TRP A 223 -24.27 -1.51 -17.77
CA TRP A 223 -23.39 -1.95 -18.85
C TRP A 223 -22.16 -2.62 -18.28
N GLY A 224 -21.67 -3.64 -18.95
CA GLY A 224 -20.41 -4.32 -18.61
C GLY A 224 -19.57 -4.53 -19.85
N ILE A 225 -18.26 -4.31 -19.73
CA ILE A 225 -17.27 -4.67 -20.73
C ILE A 225 -16.24 -5.61 -20.14
N ASP A 226 -15.89 -6.66 -20.86
CA ASP A 226 -14.80 -7.57 -20.53
C ASP A 226 -14.10 -8.02 -21.82
N ILE A 227 -12.82 -8.37 -21.73
CA ILE A 227 -12.07 -8.86 -22.89
C ILE A 227 -12.43 -10.31 -23.24
N SER A 228 -12.96 -11.06 -22.27
CA SER A 228 -13.23 -12.48 -22.38
C SER A 228 -14.70 -12.75 -22.71
N ILE A 229 -14.95 -13.39 -23.86
CA ILE A 229 -16.31 -13.79 -24.25
C ILE A 229 -16.91 -14.80 -23.26
N GLU A 230 -16.09 -15.68 -22.68
CA GLU A 230 -16.54 -16.64 -21.66
C GLU A 230 -16.96 -15.93 -20.37
N GLN A 231 -16.28 -14.84 -19.96
CA GLN A 231 -16.73 -14.02 -18.85
C GLN A 231 -18.06 -13.34 -19.17
N ILE A 232 -18.22 -12.79 -20.38
CA ILE A 232 -19.46 -12.16 -20.84
C ILE A 232 -20.63 -13.15 -20.81
N GLU A 233 -20.46 -14.38 -21.30
CA GLU A 233 -21.51 -15.39 -21.26
C GLU A 233 -21.86 -15.81 -19.83
N LYS A 234 -20.86 -15.95 -18.94
CA LYS A 234 -21.10 -16.20 -17.51
C LYS A 234 -21.83 -15.03 -16.85
N ALA A 235 -21.48 -13.79 -17.16
CA ALA A 235 -22.15 -12.60 -16.65
C ALA A 235 -23.61 -12.55 -17.11
N LYS A 236 -23.87 -12.86 -18.37
CA LYS A 236 -25.22 -12.93 -18.93
C LYS A 236 -26.08 -13.97 -18.20
N GLN A 237 -25.55 -15.17 -17.98
CA GLN A 237 -26.25 -16.24 -17.25
C GLN A 237 -26.48 -15.86 -15.79
N HIS A 238 -25.46 -15.33 -15.12
CA HIS A 238 -25.53 -14.91 -13.71
C HIS A 238 -26.59 -13.82 -13.51
N LEU A 239 -26.53 -12.75 -14.30
CA LEU A 239 -27.48 -11.63 -14.19
C LEU A 239 -28.91 -12.06 -14.55
N ALA A 240 -29.09 -12.91 -15.55
CA ALA A 240 -30.40 -13.48 -15.88
C ALA A 240 -30.98 -14.31 -14.72
N SER A 241 -30.14 -15.06 -13.99
CA SER A 241 -30.60 -15.81 -12.81
C SER A 241 -31.00 -14.92 -11.62
N CYS A 242 -30.61 -13.65 -11.65
CA CYS A 242 -30.98 -12.64 -10.65
C CYS A 242 -32.09 -11.70 -11.14
N ASP A 243 -32.69 -11.96 -12.31
CA ASP A 243 -33.65 -11.05 -12.98
C ASP A 243 -33.09 -9.63 -13.21
N ILE A 244 -31.78 -9.51 -13.44
CA ILE A 244 -31.09 -8.25 -13.72
C ILE A 244 -30.71 -8.18 -15.19
N ALA A 245 -31.10 -7.10 -15.87
CA ALA A 245 -30.71 -6.83 -17.25
C ALA A 245 -29.48 -5.92 -17.33
N ALA A 246 -28.50 -6.30 -18.16
CA ALA A 246 -27.35 -5.47 -18.49
C ALA A 246 -26.97 -5.60 -19.97
N LYS A 247 -26.39 -4.54 -20.53
CA LYS A 247 -25.76 -4.59 -21.87
C LYS A 247 -24.30 -4.99 -21.70
N LEU A 248 -23.93 -6.13 -22.27
CA LEU A 248 -22.61 -6.72 -22.11
C LEU A 248 -21.84 -6.67 -23.43
N ILE A 249 -20.57 -6.25 -23.38
CA ILE A 249 -19.73 -6.03 -24.56
C ILE A 249 -18.42 -6.80 -24.37
N CYS A 250 -18.06 -7.64 -25.34
CA CYS A 250 -16.77 -8.30 -25.39
C CYS A 250 -15.75 -7.41 -26.13
N SER A 251 -14.87 -6.73 -25.41
CA SER A 251 -13.84 -5.85 -25.99
C SER A 251 -12.75 -5.51 -24.98
N PRO A 252 -11.49 -5.31 -25.41
CA PRO A 252 -10.46 -4.71 -24.55
C PRO A 252 -10.87 -3.31 -24.09
N MET A 253 -10.57 -2.96 -22.84
CA MET A 253 -10.99 -1.69 -22.23
C MET A 253 -10.37 -0.44 -22.84
N GLU A 254 -9.35 -0.62 -23.69
CA GLU A 254 -8.61 0.34 -24.50
C GLU A 254 -8.89 0.23 -26.03
N GLU A 255 -9.88 -0.55 -26.50
CA GLU A 255 -10.49 -0.43 -27.84
C GLU A 255 -11.89 0.26 -27.92
N GLU A 256 -12.13 1.05 -28.98
CA GLU A 256 -13.47 1.61 -29.24
C GLU A 256 -14.47 0.49 -29.54
N CYS A 257 -15.62 0.51 -28.88
CA CYS A 257 -16.54 -0.63 -28.84
C CYS A 257 -18.02 -0.22 -28.83
N GLY A 258 -18.32 1.01 -29.25
CA GLY A 258 -19.69 1.49 -29.41
C GLY A 258 -20.37 1.86 -28.10
N ILE A 259 -19.59 2.08 -27.03
CA ILE A 259 -20.09 2.64 -25.78
C ILE A 259 -20.43 4.11 -26.02
N PRO A 260 -21.65 4.57 -25.66
CA PRO A 260 -22.06 5.94 -25.92
C PRO A 260 -21.26 6.95 -25.10
N GLN A 261 -20.94 8.09 -25.72
CA GLN A 261 -20.26 9.20 -25.06
C GLN A 261 -21.24 10.02 -24.20
N ASN A 262 -20.72 10.66 -23.14
CA ASN A 262 -21.47 11.52 -22.23
C ASN A 262 -22.79 10.90 -21.72
N TYR A 263 -22.76 9.62 -21.38
CA TYR A 263 -23.95 8.82 -21.14
C TYR A 263 -24.09 8.31 -19.71
N PHE A 264 -22.98 7.97 -19.06
CA PHE A 264 -23.00 7.33 -17.74
C PHE A 264 -22.85 8.32 -16.61
N ASP A 265 -23.56 8.07 -15.51
CA ASP A 265 -23.39 8.80 -14.26
C ASP A 265 -22.17 8.26 -13.49
N PHE A 266 -21.97 6.94 -13.55
CA PHE A 266 -20.85 6.24 -12.96
C PHE A 266 -20.19 5.31 -13.98
N VAL A 267 -18.87 5.32 -14.01
CA VAL A 267 -18.05 4.25 -14.56
C VAL A 267 -17.25 3.68 -13.40
N TYR A 268 -17.10 2.37 -13.31
CA TYR A 268 -16.25 1.78 -12.28
C TYR A 268 -15.48 0.54 -12.76
N SER A 269 -14.44 0.17 -12.02
CA SER A 269 -13.65 -1.03 -12.30
C SER A 269 -13.08 -1.61 -11.02
N VAL A 270 -13.51 -2.80 -10.63
CA VAL A 270 -12.99 -3.50 -9.46
C VAL A 270 -11.93 -4.48 -9.90
N TYR A 271 -10.67 -4.24 -9.53
CA TYR A 271 -9.55 -5.12 -9.91
C TYR A 271 -9.47 -5.39 -11.43
N GLY A 272 -9.75 -4.35 -12.24
CA GLY A 272 -9.71 -4.41 -13.71
C GLY A 272 -8.62 -3.54 -14.35
N ILE A 273 -8.49 -2.28 -13.93
CA ILE A 273 -7.65 -1.27 -14.61
C ILE A 273 -6.18 -1.70 -14.79
N GLY A 274 -5.60 -2.47 -13.88
CA GLY A 274 -4.20 -2.89 -14.00
C GLY A 274 -3.91 -3.75 -15.23
N TRP A 275 -4.92 -4.41 -15.80
CA TRP A 275 -4.79 -5.25 -16.99
C TRP A 275 -4.63 -4.48 -18.31
N THR A 276 -4.89 -3.18 -18.31
CA THR A 276 -4.83 -2.37 -19.54
C THR A 276 -3.45 -2.38 -20.20
N THR A 277 -3.41 -2.38 -21.53
CA THR A 277 -2.18 -2.17 -22.29
C THR A 277 -1.84 -0.69 -22.49
N ASP A 278 -2.84 0.18 -22.39
CA ASP A 278 -2.74 1.64 -22.57
C ASP A 278 -3.59 2.34 -21.51
N LEU A 279 -2.95 2.71 -20.40
CA LEU A 279 -3.63 3.31 -19.25
C LEU A 279 -4.21 4.68 -19.58
N GLU A 280 -3.46 5.51 -20.31
CA GLU A 280 -3.91 6.86 -20.67
C GLU A 280 -5.07 6.79 -21.67
N GLY A 281 -4.97 5.95 -22.71
CA GLY A 281 -6.06 5.71 -23.64
C GLY A 281 -7.32 5.12 -22.99
N THR A 282 -7.16 4.22 -22.02
CA THR A 282 -8.26 3.68 -21.22
C THR A 282 -8.96 4.79 -20.44
N PHE A 283 -8.22 5.64 -19.73
CA PHE A 283 -8.80 6.74 -18.96
C PHE A 283 -9.42 7.81 -19.86
N CYS A 284 -8.84 8.10 -21.04
CA CYS A 284 -9.46 8.95 -22.06
C CYS A 284 -10.84 8.45 -22.48
N ARG A 285 -10.99 7.13 -22.66
CA ARG A 285 -12.28 6.54 -23.02
C ARG A 285 -13.28 6.51 -21.89
N ILE A 286 -12.85 6.16 -20.69
CA ILE A 286 -13.70 6.26 -19.50
C ILE A 286 -14.21 7.70 -19.33
N ALA A 287 -13.34 8.69 -19.52
CA ALA A 287 -13.74 10.09 -19.53
C ALA A 287 -14.73 10.41 -20.66
N SER A 288 -14.58 9.87 -21.86
CA SER A 288 -15.53 10.14 -22.95
C SER A 288 -16.92 9.54 -22.68
N TYR A 289 -17.01 8.41 -22.00
CA TYR A 289 -18.28 7.74 -21.66
C TYR A 289 -19.07 8.46 -20.55
N LEU A 290 -18.37 9.10 -19.61
CA LEU A 290 -18.99 9.81 -18.49
C LEU A 290 -19.67 11.12 -18.93
N LYS A 291 -20.82 11.42 -18.34
CA LYS A 291 -21.40 12.78 -18.39
C LYS A 291 -20.46 13.79 -17.74
N LYS A 292 -20.72 15.08 -17.99
CA LYS A 292 -20.14 16.15 -17.16
C LYS A 292 -20.47 15.87 -15.68
N ASP A 293 -19.49 16.06 -14.80
CA ASP A 293 -19.57 15.75 -13.36
C ASP A 293 -19.79 14.27 -13.04
N GLY A 294 -19.65 13.39 -14.02
CA GLY A 294 -19.72 11.94 -13.85
C GLY A 294 -18.55 11.41 -13.01
N VAL A 295 -18.77 10.28 -12.33
CA VAL A 295 -17.83 9.72 -11.36
C VAL A 295 -17.18 8.46 -11.90
N PHE A 296 -15.86 8.38 -11.77
CA PHE A 296 -15.08 7.17 -12.01
C PHE A 296 -14.57 6.60 -10.68
N ILE A 297 -14.86 5.34 -10.40
CA ILE A 297 -14.33 4.63 -9.21
C ILE A 297 -13.55 3.40 -9.67
N PHE A 298 -12.30 3.25 -9.24
CA PHE A 298 -11.60 1.99 -9.51
C PHE A 298 -10.74 1.56 -8.35
N SER A 299 -10.51 0.25 -8.28
CA SER A 299 -9.62 -0.36 -7.33
C SER A 299 -8.65 -1.32 -7.99
N TRP A 300 -7.49 -1.48 -7.39
CA TRP A 300 -6.48 -2.42 -7.85
C TRP A 300 -5.57 -2.86 -6.70
N SER A 301 -4.77 -3.89 -6.95
CA SER A 301 -3.70 -4.30 -6.03
C SER A 301 -2.70 -3.17 -5.84
N HIS A 302 -2.39 -2.86 -4.58
CA HIS A 302 -1.49 -1.76 -4.28
C HIS A 302 -0.06 -2.05 -4.78
N PRO A 303 0.60 -1.10 -5.47
CA PRO A 303 1.93 -1.33 -6.05
C PRO A 303 2.99 -1.74 -5.02
N ILE A 304 2.97 -1.17 -3.81
CA ILE A 304 3.90 -1.54 -2.73
C ILE A 304 3.74 -3.00 -2.29
N HIS A 305 2.52 -3.53 -2.31
CA HIS A 305 2.25 -4.91 -1.92
C HIS A 305 2.92 -5.90 -2.88
N LYS A 306 3.04 -5.53 -4.16
CA LYS A 306 3.75 -6.33 -5.17
C LYS A 306 5.26 -6.31 -5.01
N CYS A 307 5.82 -5.40 -4.21
CA CYS A 307 7.25 -5.30 -3.99
C CYS A 307 7.74 -6.02 -2.73
N VAL A 308 6.84 -6.37 -1.82
CA VAL A 308 7.16 -6.76 -0.45
C VAL A 308 6.66 -8.17 -0.16
N THR A 309 7.48 -9.06 0.36
CA THR A 309 7.04 -10.30 1.03
C THR A 309 6.93 -10.07 2.53
N SER A 310 6.15 -10.91 3.22
CA SER A 310 6.01 -10.88 4.68
C SER A 310 6.37 -12.23 5.26
N GLU A 311 7.31 -12.27 6.19
CA GLU A 311 7.74 -13.49 6.89
C GLU A 311 8.15 -13.12 8.33
N ASN A 312 7.68 -13.89 9.33
CA ASN A 312 8.01 -13.69 10.75
C ASN A 312 7.82 -12.23 11.25
N ASP A 313 6.67 -11.62 10.95
CA ASP A 313 6.34 -10.21 11.26
C ASP A 313 7.32 -9.17 10.68
N MET A 314 8.11 -9.55 9.68
CA MET A 314 8.99 -8.65 8.94
C MET A 314 8.57 -8.51 7.49
N LEU A 315 8.76 -7.31 6.95
CA LEU A 315 8.55 -6.99 5.55
C LEU A 315 9.89 -6.98 4.80
N GLU A 316 9.98 -7.72 3.70
CA GLU A 316 11.17 -7.78 2.86
C GLU A 316 10.86 -7.27 1.45
N PHE A 317 11.59 -6.25 1.00
CA PHE A 317 11.46 -5.73 -0.37
C PHE A 317 12.23 -6.63 -1.36
N LYS A 318 11.50 -7.29 -2.26
CA LYS A 318 12.07 -8.20 -3.28
C LYS A 318 12.02 -7.63 -4.70
N LYS A 319 11.22 -6.58 -4.94
CA LYS A 319 11.13 -5.92 -6.26
C LYS A 319 11.39 -4.42 -6.17
N ASN A 320 11.91 -3.87 -7.25
CA ASN A 320 12.03 -2.44 -7.45
C ASN A 320 10.63 -1.83 -7.72
N TYR A 321 10.19 -0.91 -6.86
CA TYR A 321 8.92 -0.20 -7.00
C TYR A 321 8.83 0.64 -8.29
N PHE A 322 9.97 1.11 -8.81
CA PHE A 322 10.01 1.95 -10.01
C PHE A 322 9.99 1.16 -11.32
N ASP A 323 10.05 -0.16 -11.25
CA ASP A 323 10.13 -1.01 -12.42
C ASP A 323 8.75 -1.39 -12.96
N GLU A 324 8.30 -0.65 -13.97
CA GLU A 324 6.99 -0.82 -14.59
C GLU A 324 7.02 -1.65 -15.88
N SER A 325 8.12 -2.35 -16.15
CA SER A 325 8.24 -3.11 -17.40
C SER A 325 7.26 -4.29 -17.42
N TRP A 326 6.88 -4.73 -18.62
CA TRP A 326 5.93 -5.82 -18.79
C TRP A 326 6.54 -7.18 -18.44
N TYR A 327 5.72 -8.06 -17.90
CA TYR A 327 6.10 -9.43 -17.62
C TYR A 327 4.96 -10.41 -17.82
N SER A 328 5.32 -11.66 -18.09
CA SER A 328 4.39 -12.80 -18.11
C SER A 328 4.63 -13.69 -16.88
N VAL A 329 3.56 -14.24 -16.32
CA VAL A 329 3.60 -15.18 -15.20
C VAL A 329 2.88 -16.45 -15.60
N SER A 330 3.49 -17.60 -15.29
CA SER A 330 2.80 -18.89 -15.32
C SER A 330 2.21 -19.19 -13.94
N ILE A 331 0.91 -19.39 -13.86
CA ILE A 331 0.17 -19.74 -12.64
C ILE A 331 -0.79 -20.87 -12.94
N ASP A 332 -0.62 -22.00 -12.25
CA ASP A 332 -1.49 -23.19 -12.36
C ASP A 332 -1.79 -23.64 -13.81
N GLY A 333 -0.73 -23.63 -14.64
CA GLY A 333 -0.80 -24.00 -16.06
C GLY A 333 -1.45 -22.97 -16.98
N GLY A 334 -1.86 -21.81 -16.47
CA GLY A 334 -2.24 -20.63 -17.26
C GLY A 334 -1.08 -19.64 -17.37
N VAL A 335 -1.08 -18.82 -18.43
CA VAL A 335 -0.12 -17.71 -18.60
C VAL A 335 -0.89 -16.41 -18.70
N LEU A 336 -0.45 -15.41 -17.96
CA LEU A 336 -0.99 -14.05 -18.00
C LEU A 336 0.13 -13.03 -18.11
N SER A 337 -0.16 -11.87 -18.68
CA SER A 337 0.79 -10.78 -18.90
C SER A 337 0.28 -9.48 -18.31
N LEU A 338 1.13 -8.79 -17.54
CA LEU A 338 0.80 -7.51 -16.92
C LEU A 338 2.04 -6.64 -16.71
N SER A 339 1.79 -5.41 -16.26
CA SER A 339 2.80 -4.46 -15.81
C SER A 339 2.40 -3.99 -14.41
N ASP A 340 3.34 -4.07 -13.48
CA ASP A 340 3.20 -3.37 -12.21
C ASP A 340 3.38 -1.88 -12.48
N ARG A 341 2.53 -1.02 -11.92
CA ARG A 341 2.62 0.42 -12.12
C ARG A 341 2.75 1.12 -10.79
N LYS A 342 3.54 2.18 -10.73
CA LYS A 342 3.60 3.05 -9.56
C LYS A 342 2.24 3.68 -9.32
N LEU A 343 1.99 4.06 -8.08
CA LEU A 343 0.78 4.78 -7.72
C LEU A 343 0.68 6.13 -8.45
N SER A 344 1.81 6.82 -8.58
CA SER A 344 1.93 8.07 -9.34
C SER A 344 1.55 7.91 -10.82
N THR A 345 1.74 6.73 -11.40
CA THR A 345 1.41 6.48 -12.81
C THR A 345 -0.10 6.50 -13.02
N TYR A 346 -0.88 5.91 -12.10
CA TYR A 346 -2.34 6.00 -12.11
C TYR A 346 -2.84 7.43 -11.86
N VAL A 347 -2.32 8.08 -10.81
CA VAL A 347 -2.73 9.45 -10.44
C VAL A 347 -2.46 10.44 -11.56
N ASN A 348 -1.28 10.39 -12.17
CA ASN A 348 -0.93 11.31 -13.26
C ASN A 348 -1.71 11.02 -14.53
N ALA A 349 -2.03 9.75 -14.83
CA ALA A 349 -2.88 9.41 -15.98
C ALA A 349 -4.30 9.97 -15.82
N LEU A 350 -4.88 9.91 -14.61
CA LEU A 350 -6.17 10.55 -14.32
C LEU A 350 -6.11 12.07 -14.52
N ALA A 351 -5.10 12.71 -13.95
CA ALA A 351 -4.94 14.16 -14.02
C ALA A 351 -4.79 14.65 -15.47
N LYS A 352 -4.01 13.94 -16.30
CA LYS A 352 -3.82 14.27 -17.72
C LYS A 352 -5.11 14.30 -18.52
N VAL A 353 -6.06 13.40 -18.22
CA VAL A 353 -7.34 13.31 -18.95
C VAL A 353 -8.44 14.18 -18.33
N GLY A 354 -8.11 14.99 -17.32
CA GLY A 354 -9.02 15.98 -16.73
C GLY A 354 -9.86 15.47 -15.55
N PHE A 355 -9.50 14.33 -14.95
CA PHE A 355 -10.14 13.89 -13.71
C PHE A 355 -9.60 14.64 -12.48
N VAL A 356 -10.50 14.97 -11.56
CA VAL A 356 -10.16 15.42 -10.21
C VAL A 356 -10.36 14.26 -9.24
N ILE A 357 -9.32 13.88 -8.50
CA ILE A 357 -9.43 12.85 -7.47
C ILE A 357 -10.17 13.45 -6.27
N GLU A 358 -11.32 12.88 -5.93
CA GLU A 358 -12.11 13.28 -4.76
C GLU A 358 -11.67 12.53 -3.51
N GLN A 359 -11.31 11.26 -3.66
CA GLN A 359 -10.93 10.40 -2.56
C GLN A 359 -10.00 9.28 -3.02
N MET A 360 -9.07 8.92 -2.15
CA MET A 360 -8.18 7.80 -2.32
C MET A 360 -8.12 7.00 -1.01
N ILE A 361 -8.35 5.69 -1.10
CA ILE A 361 -8.38 4.76 0.03
C ILE A 361 -7.23 3.77 -0.13
N GLU A 362 -6.43 3.63 0.93
CA GLU A 362 -5.33 2.64 1.02
C GLU A 362 -5.41 1.83 2.31
N GLN A 363 -6.25 2.25 3.26
CA GLN A 363 -6.38 1.61 4.56
C GLN A 363 -7.35 0.44 4.49
N SER A 364 -6.88 -0.72 4.95
CA SER A 364 -7.69 -1.92 5.16
C SER A 364 -8.76 -1.69 6.24
N ASP A 365 -9.85 -2.45 6.14
CA ASP A 365 -10.90 -2.48 7.13
C ASP A 365 -10.53 -3.39 8.30
N ASP A 366 -10.31 -2.78 9.47
CA ASP A 366 -9.97 -3.48 10.71
C ASP A 366 -10.98 -4.57 11.09
N GLU A 367 -12.27 -4.40 10.80
CA GLU A 367 -13.28 -5.42 11.12
C GLU A 367 -13.12 -6.66 10.23
N ILE A 368 -12.88 -6.46 8.93
CA ILE A 368 -12.61 -7.55 7.99
C ILE A 368 -11.28 -8.23 8.35
N LEU A 369 -10.25 -7.46 8.71
CA LEU A 369 -8.94 -7.98 9.12
C LEU A 369 -9.00 -8.82 10.41
N LYS A 370 -9.80 -8.42 11.40
CA LYS A 370 -9.94 -9.17 12.67
C LYS A 370 -10.53 -10.57 12.47
N SER A 371 -11.28 -10.77 11.39
CA SER A 371 -11.87 -12.07 11.06
C SER A 371 -10.94 -12.99 10.28
N ASN A 372 -9.71 -12.55 9.96
CA ASN A 372 -8.79 -13.25 9.06
C ASN A 372 -7.37 -13.31 9.64
N ASP A 373 -6.92 -14.51 10.00
CA ASP A 373 -5.57 -14.76 10.56
C ASP A 373 -4.54 -15.20 9.51
N SER A 374 -4.82 -15.08 8.21
CA SER A 374 -3.85 -15.44 7.17
C SER A 374 -2.63 -14.52 7.17
N ASP A 375 -1.49 -15.03 6.69
CA ASP A 375 -0.27 -14.24 6.47
C ASP A 375 -0.53 -13.01 5.58
N PHE A 376 -1.46 -13.12 4.64
CA PHE A 376 -1.86 -12.00 3.79
C PHE A 376 -2.62 -10.92 4.57
N ALA A 377 -3.46 -11.31 5.53
CA ALA A 377 -4.11 -10.38 6.44
C ALA A 377 -3.09 -9.73 7.41
N GLN A 378 -2.11 -10.48 7.92
CA GLN A 378 -1.02 -9.90 8.72
C GLN A 378 -0.22 -8.87 7.93
N LYS A 379 0.14 -9.18 6.69
CA LYS A 379 0.78 -8.22 5.77
C LYS A 379 -0.09 -6.97 5.57
N ALA A 380 -1.41 -7.15 5.40
CA ALA A 380 -2.36 -6.05 5.20
C ALA A 380 -2.58 -5.15 6.43
N LYS A 381 -2.13 -5.58 7.62
CA LYS A 381 -2.05 -4.73 8.83
C LYS A 381 -0.84 -3.79 8.82
N MET A 382 0.21 -4.13 8.07
CA MET A 382 1.48 -3.39 8.06
C MET A 382 1.65 -2.50 6.83
N LEU A 383 1.02 -2.84 5.70
CA LEU A 383 1.13 -2.10 4.44
C LEU A 383 -0.14 -2.23 3.60
N PRO A 384 -0.46 -1.24 2.73
CA PRO A 384 -1.66 -1.28 1.89
C PRO A 384 -1.56 -2.37 0.82
N VAL A 385 -2.58 -3.23 0.72
CA VAL A 385 -2.65 -4.32 -0.27
C VAL A 385 -3.62 -4.04 -1.41
N THR A 386 -4.52 -3.09 -1.21
CA THR A 386 -5.49 -2.57 -2.17
C THR A 386 -5.45 -1.05 -2.12
N PHE A 387 -5.62 -0.39 -3.27
CA PHE A 387 -6.03 1.00 -3.30
C PHE A 387 -7.35 1.16 -4.05
N VAL A 388 -8.10 2.20 -3.69
CA VAL A 388 -9.34 2.62 -4.36
C VAL A 388 -9.26 4.11 -4.62
N ILE A 389 -9.63 4.54 -5.82
CA ILE A 389 -9.73 5.96 -6.17
C ILE A 389 -11.15 6.26 -6.63
N LYS A 390 -11.71 7.34 -6.09
CA LYS A 390 -12.89 8.02 -6.62
C LYS A 390 -12.46 9.32 -7.25
N ALA A 391 -12.79 9.49 -8.53
CA ALA A 391 -12.46 10.67 -9.30
C ALA A 391 -13.68 11.21 -10.05
N ARG A 392 -13.74 12.52 -10.26
CA ARG A 392 -14.80 13.22 -10.98
C ARG A 392 -14.29 13.77 -12.30
N LYS A 393 -15.06 13.59 -13.37
CA LYS A 393 -14.85 14.25 -14.66
C LYS A 393 -15.35 15.69 -14.56
N MET A 394 -14.49 16.67 -14.85
CA MET A 394 -14.82 18.10 -14.86
C MET A 394 -15.56 18.55 -16.11
#